data_AF-A0A418RNN8-F1
#
_entry.id   AF-A0A418RNN8-F1
#
_cell.length_a   1.000
_cell.length_b   1.000
_cell.length_c   1.000
_cell.angle_alpha   90.00
_cell.angle_beta   90.00
_cell.angle_gamma   90.00
#
_symmetry.space_group_name_H-M   'P 1'
#
loop_
_entity.id
_entity.type
_entity.pdbx_description
1 polymer ?
#
loop_
_entity_poly.entity_id
_entity_poly.type
_entity_poly.pdbx_seq_one_letter_code
_entity_poly.pdbx_strand_id
1 'polypeptide(L)'
;MLIKIALLLVFSAFALFLSVDLVLWLAIPRLANILTQLGLALLMAAFGLLLTAGLFIMTKLTLTAFLDYISAKQRLERRLLFIDAKQEQLKSLFYFKTVQITYFSDLKRKRLLQANNKKHLQSLSKAIHNDLRTLKKHLPKAHYQQLQQIYHQSLKEHNIEALLKLQSEIATLI
;
A
#
# COMPACT_ATOMS: atom_id res chain seq x y z
N MET A 1 33.57 -34.30 5.99
CA MET A 1 34.18 -35.61 6.33
C MET A 1 33.78 -36.10 7.73
N LEU A 2 33.78 -35.25 8.75
CA LEU A 2 33.36 -35.61 10.13
C LEU A 2 31.96 -36.26 10.23
N ILE A 3 30.97 -35.74 9.50
CA ILE A 3 29.61 -36.32 9.48
C ILE A 3 29.60 -37.75 8.91
N LYS A 4 30.41 -38.01 7.87
CA LYS A 4 30.53 -39.36 7.28
C LYS A 4 31.17 -40.35 8.26
N ILE A 5 32.20 -39.91 8.98
CA ILE A 5 32.89 -40.71 10.01
C ILE A 5 31.92 -41.03 11.15
N ALA A 6 31.14 -40.04 11.61
CA ALA A 6 30.16 -40.25 12.67
C ALA A 6 29.05 -41.23 12.24
N LEU A 7 28.54 -41.13 11.01
CA LEU A 7 27.58 -42.09 10.47
C LEU A 7 28.14 -43.52 10.41
N LEU A 8 29.39 -43.69 9.96
CA LEU A 8 30.06 -45.01 9.95
C LEU A 8 30.19 -45.58 11.36
N LEU A 9 30.50 -44.75 12.36
CA LEU A 9 30.53 -45.17 13.76
C LEU A 9 29.14 -45.60 14.25
N VAL A 10 28.07 -44.88 13.88
CA VAL A 10 26.70 -45.30 14.22
C VAL A 10 26.37 -46.67 13.61
N PHE A 11 26.66 -46.88 12.31
CA PHE A 11 26.43 -48.18 11.67
C PHE A 11 27.25 -49.31 12.30
N SER A 12 28.50 -49.03 12.67
CA SER A 12 29.35 -49.99 13.39
C SER A 12 28.79 -50.34 14.78
N ALA A 13 28.28 -49.35 15.51
CA ALA A 13 27.60 -49.57 16.79
C ALA A 13 26.37 -50.47 16.62
N PHE A 14 25.55 -50.25 15.58
CA PHE A 14 24.41 -51.12 15.28
C PHE A 14 24.82 -52.57 14.99
N ALA A 15 25.90 -52.79 14.23
CA ALA A 15 26.43 -54.12 13.97
C ALA A 15 26.93 -54.81 15.24
N LEU A 16 27.54 -54.05 16.16
CA LEU A 16 27.95 -54.57 17.48
C LEU A 16 26.74 -54.96 18.34
N PHE A 17 25.68 -54.15 18.37
CA PHE A 17 24.45 -54.50 19.10
C PHE A 17 23.75 -55.74 18.52
N LEU A 18 23.71 -55.90 17.20
CA LEU A 18 23.21 -57.15 16.58
C LEU A 18 24.06 -58.36 16.98
N SER A 19 25.37 -58.17 17.12
CA SER A 19 26.28 -59.23 17.56
C SER A 19 26.08 -59.59 19.03
N VAL A 20 25.68 -58.63 19.88
CA VAL A 20 25.31 -58.89 21.28
C VAL A 20 24.14 -59.86 21.37
N ASP A 21 23.10 -59.66 20.56
CA ASP A 21 21.91 -60.52 20.56
C ASP A 21 22.24 -61.96 20.17
N LEU A 22 23.13 -62.14 19.18
CA LEU A 22 23.64 -63.46 18.79
C LEU A 22 24.47 -64.14 19.90
N VAL A 23 25.30 -63.37 20.61
CA VAL A 23 26.14 -63.88 21.71
C VAL A 23 25.32 -64.21 22.95
N LEU A 24 24.26 -63.44 23.22
CA LEU A 24 23.27 -63.73 24.26
C LEU A 24 22.52 -65.03 23.95
N TRP A 25 22.14 -65.26 22.69
CA TRP A 25 21.53 -66.52 22.25
C TRP A 25 22.46 -67.72 22.45
N LEU A 26 23.77 -67.54 22.27
CA LEU A 26 24.80 -68.55 22.56
C LEU A 26 25.09 -68.77 24.06
N ALA A 27 24.37 -68.09 24.96
CA ALA A 27 24.51 -68.18 26.42
C ALA A 27 25.92 -67.86 26.96
N ILE A 28 26.66 -66.94 26.31
CA ILE A 28 27.97 -66.46 26.80
C ILE A 28 27.83 -65.02 27.34
N PRO A 29 27.33 -64.83 28.57
CA PRO A 29 26.94 -63.52 29.09
C PRO A 29 28.11 -62.54 29.27
N ARG A 30 29.33 -63.05 29.49
CA ARG A 30 30.50 -62.21 29.73
C ARG A 30 30.97 -61.47 28.48
N LEU A 31 30.88 -62.12 27.31
CA LEU A 31 31.22 -61.49 26.02
C LEU A 31 30.16 -60.46 25.61
N ALA A 32 28.88 -60.78 25.82
CA ALA A 32 27.77 -59.87 25.54
C ALA A 32 27.94 -58.53 26.28
N ASN A 33 28.33 -58.55 27.56
CA ASN A 33 28.50 -57.33 28.34
C ASN A 33 29.68 -56.45 27.88
N ILE A 34 30.75 -57.05 27.36
CA ILE A 34 31.88 -56.28 26.80
C ILE A 34 31.46 -55.63 25.47
N LEU A 35 30.74 -56.37 24.63
CA LEU A 35 30.23 -55.88 23.34
C LEU A 35 29.21 -54.74 23.52
N THR A 36 28.33 -54.80 24.52
CA THR A 36 27.40 -53.70 24.83
C THR A 36 28.12 -52.45 25.30
N GLN A 37 29.11 -52.57 26.19
CA GLN A 37 29.92 -51.44 26.64
C GLN A 37 30.68 -50.79 25.47
N LEU A 38 31.24 -51.61 24.57
CA LEU A 38 31.94 -51.12 23.39
C LEU A 38 30.97 -50.42 22.41
N GLY A 39 29.79 -51.00 22.17
CA GLY A 39 28.74 -50.40 21.34
C GLY A 39 28.25 -49.05 21.90
N LEU A 40 28.04 -48.95 23.21
CA LEU A 40 27.68 -47.70 23.89
C LEU A 40 28.77 -46.64 23.78
N ALA A 41 30.03 -47.02 23.99
CA ALA A 41 31.18 -46.11 23.84
C ALA A 41 31.29 -45.58 22.40
N LEU A 42 31.08 -46.45 21.40
CA LEU A 42 31.09 -46.07 19.99
C LEU A 42 29.96 -45.09 19.65
N LEU A 43 28.76 -45.33 20.19
CA LEU A 43 27.59 -44.46 19.98
C LEU A 43 27.78 -43.08 20.63
N MET A 44 28.35 -43.04 21.84
CA MET A 44 28.73 -41.80 22.51
C MET A 44 29.79 -41.02 21.72
N ALA A 45 30.80 -41.70 21.19
CA ALA A 45 31.82 -41.07 20.35
C ALA A 45 31.23 -40.51 19.05
N ALA A 46 30.34 -41.25 18.39
CA ALA A 46 29.64 -40.80 17.19
C ALA A 46 28.77 -39.56 17.47
N PHE A 47 28.04 -39.58 18.59
CA PHE A 47 27.22 -38.45 19.02
C PHE A 47 28.06 -37.20 19.29
N GLY A 48 29.17 -37.35 20.04
CA GLY A 48 30.10 -36.24 20.29
C GLY A 48 30.70 -35.64 19.02
N LEU A 49 31.03 -36.48 18.04
CA LEU A 49 31.50 -36.04 16.72
C LEU A 49 30.44 -35.26 15.94
N LEU A 50 29.17 -35.71 15.98
CA LEU A 50 28.07 -34.99 15.34
C LEU A 50 27.81 -33.63 15.99
N LEU A 51 27.83 -33.59 17.32
CA LEU A 51 27.59 -32.37 18.09
C LEU A 51 28.68 -31.33 17.82
N THR A 52 29.95 -31.73 17.87
CA THR A 52 31.08 -30.84 17.57
C THR A 52 31.08 -30.37 16.12
N ALA A 53 30.78 -31.24 15.15
CA ALA A 53 30.64 -30.87 13.75
C ALA A 53 29.48 -29.89 13.53
N GLY A 54 28.33 -30.11 14.17
CA GLY A 54 27.17 -29.23 14.10
C GLY A 54 27.49 -27.84 14.67
N LEU A 55 28.11 -27.77 15.85
CA LEU A 55 28.55 -26.51 16.44
C LEU A 55 29.52 -25.76 15.53
N PHE A 56 30.51 -26.45 14.95
CA PHE A 56 31.48 -25.83 14.04
C PHE A 56 30.84 -25.26 12.78
N ILE A 57 29.84 -25.95 12.22
CA ILE A 57 29.11 -25.44 11.04
C ILE A 57 28.32 -24.19 11.42
N MET A 58 27.62 -24.22 12.55
CA MET A 58 26.82 -23.08 13.01
C MET A 58 27.68 -21.86 13.32
N THR A 59 28.81 -22.03 14.01
CA THR A 59 29.74 -20.92 14.29
C THR A 59 30.32 -20.36 13.00
N LYS A 60 30.74 -21.22 12.06
CA LYS A 60 31.26 -20.77 10.76
C LYS A 60 30.22 -19.95 10.00
N LEU A 61 28.98 -20.45 9.89
CA LEU A 61 27.90 -19.77 9.18
C LEU A 61 27.56 -18.41 9.81
N THR A 62 27.53 -18.37 11.14
CA THR A 62 27.25 -17.14 11.89
C THR A 62 28.36 -16.11 11.67
N LEU A 63 29.62 -16.55 11.71
CA LEU A 63 30.77 -15.68 11.48
C LEU A 63 30.80 -15.15 10.04
N THR A 64 30.54 -16.00 9.05
CA THR A 64 30.45 -15.56 7.65
C THR A 64 29.32 -14.57 7.45
N ALA A 65 28.13 -14.84 8.00
CA ALA A 65 27.00 -13.92 7.90
C ALA A 65 27.29 -12.57 8.57
N PHE A 66 28.02 -12.58 9.70
CA PHE A 66 28.44 -11.35 10.37
C PHE A 66 29.48 -10.57 9.56
N LEU A 67 30.46 -11.24 8.99
CA LEU A 67 31.47 -10.61 8.11
C LEU A 67 30.83 -10.07 6.84
N ASP A 68 29.90 -10.82 6.24
CA ASP A 68 29.14 -10.39 5.07
C ASP A 68 28.25 -9.18 5.40
N TYR A 69 27.61 -9.18 6.57
CA TYR A 69 26.84 -8.03 7.07
C TYR A 69 27.68 -6.77 7.24
N ILE A 70 28.95 -6.91 7.63
CA ILE A 70 29.88 -5.78 7.74
C ILE A 70 30.47 -5.39 6.37
N SER A 71 30.42 -6.29 5.37
CA SER A 71 30.96 -6.06 4.04
C SER A 71 30.39 -4.80 3.39
N ALA A 72 31.28 -4.02 2.78
CA ALA A 72 30.97 -2.74 2.16
C ALA A 72 29.89 -2.86 1.07
N LYS A 73 29.80 -4.00 0.39
CA LYS A 73 28.80 -4.26 -0.65
C LYS A 73 27.37 -4.27 -0.08
N GLN A 74 27.14 -5.03 0.99
CA GLN A 74 25.83 -5.08 1.66
C GLN A 74 25.48 -3.76 2.35
N ARG A 75 26.49 -2.98 2.77
CA ARG A 75 26.27 -1.62 3.31
C ARG A 75 25.80 -0.66 2.21
N LEU A 76 26.36 -0.75 1.01
CA LEU A 76 25.94 0.06 -0.15
C LEU A 76 24.52 -0.31 -0.60
N GLU A 77 24.21 -1.60 -0.73
CA GLU A 77 22.86 -2.06 -1.09
C GLU A 77 21.79 -1.54 -0.09
N ARG A 78 22.07 -1.61 1.22
CA ARG A 78 21.17 -1.04 2.25
C ARG A 78 21.00 0.48 2.13
N ARG A 79 22.06 1.21 1.78
CA ARG A 79 21.98 2.65 1.55
C ARG A 79 21.15 2.97 0.32
N LEU A 80 21.30 2.21 -0.77
CA LEU A 80 20.49 2.38 -1.98
C LEU A 80 19.01 2.12 -1.67
N LEU A 81 18.69 1.01 -1.01
CA LEU A 81 17.31 0.70 -0.60
C LEU A 81 16.72 1.79 0.30
N PHE A 82 17.51 2.35 1.22
CA PHE A 82 17.05 3.47 2.04
C PHE A 82 16.79 4.74 1.22
N ILE A 83 17.67 5.06 0.27
CA ILE A 83 17.52 6.22 -0.62
C ILE A 83 16.27 6.06 -1.48
N ASP A 84 16.05 4.88 -2.07
CA ASP A 84 14.88 4.57 -2.90
C ASP A 84 13.59 4.70 -2.10
N ALA A 85 13.54 4.10 -0.91
CA ALA A 85 12.38 4.20 -0.02
C ALA A 85 12.10 5.66 0.39
N LYS A 86 13.16 6.45 0.64
CA LYS A 86 13.01 7.87 0.94
C LYS A 86 12.53 8.67 -0.26
N GLN A 87 13.01 8.35 -1.45
CA GLN A 87 12.58 9.02 -2.67
C GLN A 87 11.10 8.74 -2.97
N GLU A 88 10.65 7.50 -2.78
CA GLU A 88 9.24 7.12 -2.92
C GLU A 88 8.34 7.83 -1.91
N GLN A 89 8.77 7.88 -0.63
CA GLN A 89 8.08 8.62 0.42
C GLN A 89 7.92 10.11 0.06
N LEU A 90 8.98 10.75 -0.46
CA LEU A 90 8.93 12.15 -0.88
C LEU A 90 8.01 12.36 -2.09
N LYS A 91 8.08 11.49 -3.11
CA LYS A 91 7.20 11.55 -4.28
C LYS A 91 5.73 11.47 -3.87
N SER A 92 5.39 10.54 -2.99
CA SER A 92 4.04 10.38 -2.46
C SER A 92 3.57 11.65 -1.73
N LEU A 93 4.43 12.22 -0.87
CA LEU A 93 4.12 13.44 -0.14
C LEU A 93 3.89 14.63 -1.09
N PHE A 94 4.72 14.80 -2.12
CA PHE A 94 4.53 15.84 -3.13
C PHE A 94 3.25 15.64 -3.93
N TYR A 95 2.95 14.41 -4.34
CA TYR A 95 1.71 14.08 -5.04
C TYR A 95 0.49 14.50 -4.22
N PHE A 96 0.41 14.08 -2.95
CA PHE A 96 -0.72 14.43 -2.09
C PHE A 96 -0.82 15.93 -1.82
N LYS A 97 0.30 16.63 -1.64
CA LYS A 97 0.30 18.10 -1.51
C LYS A 97 -0.26 18.78 -2.75
N THR A 98 0.16 18.36 -3.95
CA THR A 98 -0.35 18.92 -5.20
C THR A 98 -1.85 18.67 -5.33
N VAL A 99 -2.30 17.43 -5.11
CA VAL A 99 -3.73 17.10 -5.14
C VAL A 99 -4.53 17.95 -4.16
N GLN A 100 -4.03 18.14 -2.93
CA GLN A 100 -4.69 18.96 -1.92
C GLN A 100 -4.79 20.43 -2.35
N ILE A 101 -3.71 21.01 -2.89
CA ILE A 101 -3.69 22.39 -3.39
C ILE A 101 -4.71 22.54 -4.51
N THR A 102 -4.69 21.64 -5.51
CA THR A 102 -5.63 21.66 -6.64
C THR A 102 -7.07 21.55 -6.17
N TYR A 103 -7.35 20.63 -5.24
CA TYR A 103 -8.68 20.45 -4.67
C TYR A 103 -9.20 21.73 -4.01
N PHE A 104 -8.41 22.37 -3.15
CA PHE A 104 -8.81 23.62 -2.50
C PHE A 104 -8.95 24.77 -3.48
N SER A 105 -8.07 24.87 -4.49
CA SER A 105 -8.18 25.91 -5.52
C SER A 105 -9.46 25.74 -6.35
N ASP A 106 -9.81 24.51 -6.72
CA ASP A 106 -11.02 24.22 -7.48
C ASP A 106 -12.28 24.50 -6.66
N LEU A 107 -12.27 24.15 -5.38
CA LEU A 107 -13.36 24.43 -4.46
C LEU A 107 -13.55 25.95 -4.31
N LYS A 108 -12.47 26.70 -4.11
CA LYS A 108 -12.50 28.16 -4.05
C LYS A 108 -13.01 28.76 -5.37
N ARG A 109 -12.52 28.27 -6.52
CA ARG A 109 -12.97 28.71 -7.85
C ARG A 109 -14.47 28.47 -8.03
N LYS A 110 -14.98 27.29 -7.69
CA LYS A 110 -16.42 26.96 -7.75
C LYS A 110 -17.25 27.90 -6.89
N ARG A 111 -16.83 28.17 -5.65
CA ARG A 111 -17.52 29.12 -4.75
C ARG A 111 -17.54 30.54 -5.33
N LEU A 112 -16.41 31.01 -5.85
CA LEU A 112 -16.31 32.33 -6.47
C LEU A 112 -17.20 32.44 -7.71
N LEU A 113 -17.20 31.41 -8.56
CA LEU A 113 -18.09 31.35 -9.74
C LEU A 113 -19.56 31.36 -9.34
N GLN A 114 -19.96 30.59 -8.33
CA GLN A 114 -21.35 30.61 -7.83
C GLN A 114 -21.74 31.98 -7.27
N ALA A 115 -20.86 32.60 -6.48
CA ALA A 115 -21.11 33.94 -5.94
C ALA A 115 -21.21 34.98 -7.07
N ASN A 116 -20.37 34.88 -8.10
CA ASN A 116 -20.43 35.79 -9.24
C ASN A 116 -21.68 35.58 -10.09
N ASN A 117 -22.04 34.33 -10.39
CA ASN A 117 -23.28 34.00 -11.11
C ASN A 117 -24.51 34.51 -10.38
N LYS A 118 -24.55 34.39 -9.05
CA LYS A 118 -25.63 34.96 -8.24
C LYS A 118 -25.72 36.48 -8.36
N LYS A 119 -24.58 37.19 -8.32
CA LYS A 119 -24.53 38.65 -8.52
C LYS A 119 -25.01 39.03 -9.93
N HIS A 120 -24.56 38.32 -10.96
CA HIS A 120 -24.99 38.56 -12.34
C HIS A 120 -26.49 38.33 -12.51
N LEU A 121 -27.03 37.23 -11.97
CA LEU A 121 -28.47 36.94 -12.01
C LEU A 121 -29.28 38.03 -11.30
N GLN A 122 -28.84 38.49 -10.12
CA GLN A 122 -29.49 39.60 -9.41
C GLN A 122 -29.48 40.90 -10.22
N SER A 123 -28.35 41.24 -10.84
CA SER A 123 -28.22 42.43 -11.69
C SER A 123 -29.12 42.34 -12.92
N LEU A 124 -29.08 41.21 -13.63
CA LEU A 124 -29.87 40.93 -14.83
C LEU A 124 -31.38 40.93 -14.52
N SER A 125 -31.76 40.27 -13.43
CA SER A 125 -33.14 40.27 -12.92
C SER A 125 -33.64 41.68 -12.62
N LYS A 126 -32.81 42.53 -11.99
CA LYS A 126 -33.17 43.92 -11.71
C LYS A 126 -33.35 44.74 -12.99
N ALA A 127 -32.48 44.55 -13.98
CA ALA A 127 -32.59 45.21 -15.28
C ALA A 127 -33.89 44.80 -16.01
N ILE A 128 -34.10 43.50 -16.20
CA ILE A 128 -35.31 42.95 -16.84
C ILE A 128 -36.58 43.39 -16.11
N HIS A 129 -36.58 43.39 -14.77
CA HIS A 129 -37.74 43.84 -14.01
C HIS A 129 -38.06 45.32 -14.26
N ASN A 130 -37.04 46.18 -14.36
CA ASN A 130 -37.23 47.57 -14.70
C ASN A 130 -37.74 47.74 -16.13
N ASP A 131 -37.17 47.01 -17.09
CA ASP A 131 -37.58 47.05 -18.51
C ASP A 131 -39.02 46.54 -18.71
N LEU A 132 -39.41 45.47 -18.02
CA LEU A 132 -40.80 45.01 -18.00
C LEU A 132 -41.73 46.08 -17.39
N ARG A 133 -41.28 46.79 -16.36
CA ARG A 133 -42.09 47.84 -15.71
C ARG A 133 -42.31 49.05 -16.62
N THR A 134 -41.32 49.44 -17.43
CA THR A 134 -41.48 50.51 -18.42
C THR A 134 -42.40 50.09 -19.56
N LEU A 135 -42.22 48.87 -20.08
CA LEU A 135 -42.99 48.28 -21.17
C LEU A 135 -44.47 48.00 -20.84
N LYS A 136 -44.82 47.90 -19.54
CA LYS A 136 -46.19 47.66 -19.07
C LYS A 136 -47.24 48.61 -19.67
N LYS A 137 -46.86 49.85 -19.99
CA LYS A 137 -47.77 50.87 -20.55
C LYS A 137 -47.98 50.77 -22.06
N HIS A 138 -47.14 50.00 -22.77
CA HIS A 138 -47.07 50.01 -24.23
C HIS A 138 -47.40 48.65 -24.86
N LEU A 139 -47.44 47.57 -24.06
CA LEU A 139 -47.78 46.23 -24.53
C LEU A 139 -49.22 45.80 -24.20
N PRO A 140 -49.84 44.98 -25.06
CA PRO A 140 -51.09 44.29 -24.74
C PRO A 140 -50.94 43.42 -23.49
N LYS A 141 -51.97 43.42 -22.63
CA LYS A 141 -51.97 42.74 -21.32
C LYS A 141 -51.57 41.26 -21.41
N ALA A 142 -52.01 40.55 -22.45
CA ALA A 142 -51.69 39.14 -22.68
C ALA A 142 -50.19 38.91 -22.93
N HIS A 143 -49.59 39.73 -23.79
CA HIS A 143 -48.15 39.64 -24.11
C HIS A 143 -47.28 39.96 -22.89
N TYR A 144 -47.69 40.96 -22.10
CA TYR A 144 -47.00 41.30 -20.86
C TYR A 144 -47.03 40.16 -19.82
N GLN A 145 -48.19 39.50 -19.64
CA GLN A 145 -48.32 38.37 -18.72
C GLN A 145 -47.46 37.17 -19.14
N GLN A 146 -47.35 36.92 -20.44
CA GLN A 146 -46.52 35.83 -20.97
C GLN A 146 -45.03 36.07 -20.71
N LEU A 147 -44.53 37.29 -20.96
CA LEU A 147 -43.16 37.68 -20.61
C LEU A 147 -42.90 37.59 -19.11
N GLN A 148 -43.87 37.98 -18.28
CA GLN A 148 -43.75 37.88 -16.83
C GLN A 148 -43.70 36.42 -16.33
N GLN A 149 -44.45 35.51 -16.96
CA GLN A 149 -44.37 34.07 -16.66
C GLN A 149 -43.00 33.49 -17.01
N ILE A 150 -42.48 33.79 -18.22
CA ILE A 150 -41.17 33.31 -18.66
C ILE A 150 -40.06 33.83 -17.73
N TYR A 151 -40.16 35.10 -17.30
CA TYR A 151 -39.24 35.68 -16.32
C TYR A 151 -39.25 34.94 -14.97
N HIS A 152 -40.43 34.69 -14.39
CA HIS A 152 -40.53 33.98 -13.11
C HIS A 152 -40.07 32.53 -13.19
N GLN A 153 -40.37 31.84 -14.29
CA GLN A 153 -39.91 30.47 -14.51
C GLN A 153 -38.39 30.41 -14.65
N SER A 154 -37.81 31.30 -15.46
CA SER A 154 -36.35 31.37 -15.67
C SER A 154 -35.58 31.70 -14.39
N LEU A 155 -36.15 32.52 -13.49
CA LEU A 155 -35.59 32.78 -12.17
C LEU A 155 -35.64 31.55 -11.25
N LYS A 156 -36.77 30.82 -11.24
CA LYS A 156 -36.92 29.61 -10.42
C LYS A 156 -35.90 28.54 -10.82
N GLU A 157 -35.67 28.40 -12.12
CA GLU A 157 -34.72 27.44 -12.70
C GLU A 157 -33.26 27.94 -12.66
N HIS A 158 -33.00 29.18 -12.23
CA HIS A 158 -31.68 29.84 -12.28
C HIS A 158 -31.05 29.79 -13.69
N ASN A 159 -31.89 29.82 -14.73
CA ASN A 159 -31.47 29.68 -16.11
C ASN A 159 -31.06 31.04 -16.68
N ILE A 160 -29.76 31.33 -16.60
CA ILE A 160 -29.18 32.61 -17.08
C ILE A 160 -29.38 32.76 -18.60
N GLU A 161 -29.30 31.69 -19.38
CA GLU A 161 -29.50 31.75 -20.83
C GLU A 161 -30.92 32.15 -21.20
N ALA A 162 -31.92 31.62 -20.48
CA ALA A 162 -33.32 31.99 -20.68
C ALA A 162 -33.58 33.46 -20.30
N LEU A 163 -32.95 33.96 -19.23
CA LEU A 163 -33.04 35.38 -18.85
C LEU A 163 -32.36 36.29 -19.88
N LEU A 164 -31.23 35.89 -20.46
CA LEU A 164 -30.57 36.65 -21.53
C LEU A 164 -31.40 36.68 -22.81
N LYS A 165 -32.01 35.56 -23.20
CA LYS A 165 -32.96 35.51 -24.33
C LYS A 165 -34.15 36.44 -24.09
N LEU A 166 -34.74 36.39 -22.90
CA LEU A 166 -35.85 37.28 -22.53
C LEU A 166 -35.43 38.75 -22.53
N GLN A 167 -34.21 39.08 -22.08
CA GLN A 167 -33.68 40.44 -22.20
C GLN A 167 -33.54 40.88 -23.67
N SER A 168 -33.08 40.00 -24.57
CA SER A 168 -32.98 40.30 -25.99
C SER A 168 -34.35 40.50 -26.65
N GLU A 169 -35.36 39.69 -26.30
CA GLU A 169 -36.73 39.85 -26.77
C GLU A 169 -37.33 41.17 -26.29
N ILE A 170 -37.12 41.52 -25.01
CA ILE A 170 -37.53 42.80 -24.43
C ILE A 170 -36.84 43.98 -25.15
N ALA A 171 -35.54 43.87 -25.42
CA ALA A 171 -34.79 44.92 -26.11
C ALA A 171 -35.25 45.13 -27.56
N THR A 172 -35.79 44.10 -28.23
CA THR A 172 -36.41 44.25 -29.55
C THR A 172 -37.81 44.87 -29.54
N LEU A 173 -38.44 44.96 -28.35
CA LEU A 173 -39.78 45.52 -28.15
C LEU A 173 -39.76 46.98 -27.63
N ILE A 174 -38.58 47.47 -27.22
CA ILE A 174 -38.29 48.87 -26.88
C ILE A 174 -37.92 49.63 -28.15
#